data_AF-A0A7C4IIY3-F1
#
_entry.id   AF-A0A7C4IIY3-F1
#
_cell.length_a   1.000
_cell.length_b   1.000
_cell.length_c   1.000
_cell.angle_alpha   90.00
_cell.angle_beta   90.00
_cell.angle_gamma   90.00
#
_symmetry.space_group_name_H-M   'P 1'
#
loop_
_entity.id
_entity.type
_entity.pdbx_description
1 polymer ?
#
loop_
_entity_poly.entity_id
_entity_poly.type
_entity_poly.pdbx_seq_one_letter_code
_entity_poly.pdbx_strand_id
1 'polypeptide(L)'
;MPRDELLALAGDYGLHPHDYATPQHVAVALHRRLQCIAAMDRQAMLDVIRWGRRPVPVNATRDQLAREIVAIQSMRFAGLSHRGLVVLALMRGIEATADMPDAELVRLLKKQEGLLAKIARKRRALLASLVSGLIGEDRSADYQFLPPQQESHSPAGSAASLRDEIEEAGLIGGITGRLKRTADAYLHQKMDEIEARIDRKLDEIDRRLAEWRDKEVANRIRILKITLWASVIVSLIALLYTYIKVHFFPS
;
A
#
# COMPACT_ATOMS: atom_id res chain seq x y z
N MET A 1 -6.55 -3.70 -11.79
CA MET A 1 -5.81 -4.56 -10.84
C MET A 1 -6.58 -5.85 -10.71
N PRO A 2 -5.94 -7.02 -10.87
CA PRO A 2 -6.54 -8.32 -10.57
C PRO A 2 -7.12 -8.36 -9.16
N ARG A 3 -8.19 -9.12 -8.96
CA ARG A 3 -8.88 -9.20 -7.66
C ARG A 3 -7.93 -9.68 -6.56
N ASP A 4 -7.17 -10.73 -6.82
CA ASP A 4 -6.34 -11.37 -5.79
C ASP A 4 -5.22 -10.45 -5.29
N GLU A 5 -4.60 -9.69 -6.19
CA GLU A 5 -3.62 -8.67 -5.83
C GLU A 5 -4.23 -7.57 -4.96
N LEU A 6 -5.46 -7.16 -5.26
CA LEU A 6 -6.17 -6.15 -4.46
C LEU A 6 -6.47 -6.66 -3.06
N LEU A 7 -6.87 -7.93 -2.92
CA LEU A 7 -7.12 -8.54 -1.61
C LEU A 7 -5.83 -8.71 -0.80
N ALA A 8 -4.73 -9.11 -1.47
CA ALA A 8 -3.41 -9.21 -0.83
C ALA A 8 -2.94 -7.83 -0.33
N LEU A 9 -3.02 -6.81 -1.19
CA LEU A 9 -2.64 -5.45 -0.84
C LEU A 9 -3.50 -4.89 0.30
N ALA A 10 -4.81 -5.14 0.29
CA ALA A 10 -5.69 -4.76 1.40
C ALA A 10 -5.27 -5.40 2.74
N GLY A 11 -4.86 -6.68 2.69
CA GLY A 11 -4.32 -7.39 3.85
C GLY A 11 -3.07 -6.75 4.44
N ASP A 12 -2.15 -6.30 3.59
CA ASP A 12 -0.90 -5.63 4.01
C ASP A 12 -1.15 -4.32 4.78
N TYR A 13 -2.27 -3.65 4.50
CA TYR A 13 -2.69 -2.42 5.20
C TYR A 13 -3.66 -2.66 6.37
N GLY A 14 -3.85 -3.94 6.74
CA GLY A 14 -4.68 -4.35 7.87
C GLY A 14 -6.17 -4.27 7.59
N LEU A 15 -6.58 -4.20 6.32
CA LEU A 15 -7.98 -4.33 5.93
C LEU A 15 -8.34 -5.82 5.79
N HIS A 16 -9.56 -6.17 6.15
CA HIS A 16 -10.08 -7.52 5.98
C HIS A 16 -10.89 -7.60 4.70
N PRO A 17 -10.42 -8.34 3.67
CA PRO A 17 -11.09 -8.32 2.38
C PRO A 17 -12.49 -8.95 2.41
N HIS A 18 -12.76 -9.81 3.40
CA HIS A 18 -14.06 -10.47 3.60
C HIS A 18 -15.14 -9.55 4.18
N ASP A 19 -14.77 -8.41 4.76
CA ASP A 19 -15.74 -7.45 5.30
C ASP A 19 -16.42 -6.65 4.19
N TYR A 20 -15.94 -6.79 2.94
CA TYR A 20 -16.41 -6.05 1.79
C TYR A 20 -17.08 -6.99 0.77
N ALA A 21 -18.33 -6.69 0.41
CA ALA A 21 -19.10 -7.48 -0.54
C ALA A 21 -18.52 -7.47 -1.96
N THR A 22 -17.92 -6.35 -2.39
CA THR A 22 -17.46 -6.15 -3.76
C THR A 22 -15.98 -5.71 -3.80
N PRO A 23 -15.24 -6.05 -4.86
CA PRO A 23 -13.86 -5.56 -5.07
C PRO A 23 -13.78 -4.02 -5.10
N GLN A 24 -14.83 -3.36 -5.57
CA GLN A 24 -14.92 -1.90 -5.60
C GLN A 24 -14.93 -1.31 -4.18
N HIS A 25 -15.65 -1.92 -3.24
CA HIS A 25 -15.64 -1.49 -1.84
C HIS A 25 -14.27 -1.67 -1.19
N VAL A 26 -13.55 -2.77 -1.51
CA VAL A 26 -12.17 -2.97 -1.06
C VAL A 26 -11.25 -1.86 -1.60
N ALA A 27 -11.37 -1.53 -2.89
CA ALA A 27 -10.56 -0.48 -3.50
C ALA A 27 -10.82 0.90 -2.86
N VAL A 28 -12.09 1.24 -2.58
CA VAL A 28 -12.45 2.49 -1.89
C VAL A 28 -11.92 2.50 -0.45
N ALA A 29 -12.07 1.40 0.28
CA ALA A 29 -11.55 1.28 1.64
C ALA A 29 -10.02 1.39 1.69
N LEU A 30 -9.32 0.73 0.77
CA LEU A 30 -7.88 0.83 0.61
C LEU A 30 -7.45 2.25 0.27
N HIS A 31 -8.16 2.93 -0.64
CA HIS A 31 -7.84 4.32 -0.97
C HIS A 31 -8.00 5.25 0.24
N ARG A 32 -9.10 5.12 0.99
CA ARG A 32 -9.30 5.87 2.25
C ARG A 32 -8.21 5.58 3.26
N ARG A 33 -7.79 4.31 3.37
CA ARG A 33 -6.72 3.88 4.26
C ARG A 33 -5.38 4.52 3.92
N LEU A 34 -5.02 4.54 2.63
CA LEU A 34 -3.81 5.20 2.13
C LEU A 34 -3.84 6.71 2.37
N GLN A 35 -4.99 7.36 2.17
CA GLN A 35 -5.16 8.77 2.50
C GLN A 35 -4.95 9.04 4.00
N CYS A 36 -5.51 8.21 4.88
CA CYS A 36 -5.27 8.31 6.32
C CYS A 36 -3.78 8.14 6.65
N ILE A 37 -3.10 7.14 6.07
CA ILE A 37 -1.66 6.92 6.26
C ILE A 37 -0.84 8.12 5.79
N ALA A 38 -1.21 8.71 4.65
CA ALA A 38 -0.54 9.89 4.12
C ALA A 38 -0.64 11.10 5.06
N ALA A 39 -1.77 11.24 5.78
CA ALA A 39 -2.01 12.30 6.75
C ALA A 39 -1.39 12.05 8.14
N MET A 40 -0.93 10.83 8.44
CA MET A 40 -0.33 10.51 9.75
C MET A 40 1.02 11.19 9.96
N ASP A 41 1.30 11.55 11.21
CA ASP A 41 2.64 12.02 11.58
C ASP A 41 3.65 10.87 11.53
N ARG A 42 4.71 11.09 10.75
CA ARG A 42 5.81 10.14 10.58
C ARG A 42 6.54 9.85 11.89
N GLN A 43 6.73 10.84 12.77
CA GLN A 43 7.42 10.61 14.04
C GLN A 43 6.58 9.72 14.97
N ALA A 44 5.29 9.98 15.08
CA ALA A 44 4.37 9.11 15.81
C ALA A 44 4.35 7.67 15.24
N MET A 45 4.45 7.49 13.93
CA MET A 45 4.59 6.15 13.32
C MET A 45 5.92 5.47 13.72
N LEU A 46 7.04 6.21 13.75
CA LEU A 46 8.33 5.68 14.17
C LEU A 46 8.34 5.29 15.65
N ASP A 47 7.63 6.01 16.52
CA ASP A 47 7.46 5.63 17.92
C ASP A 47 6.80 4.24 18.04
N VAL A 48 5.76 3.99 17.24
CA VAL A 48 5.09 2.67 17.19
C VAL A 48 6.05 1.59 16.69
N ILE A 49 6.85 1.86 15.68
CA ILE A 49 7.85 0.91 15.16
C ILE A 49 8.93 0.58 16.18
N ARG A 50 9.47 1.59 16.87
CA ARG A 50 10.46 1.43 17.94
C ARG A 50 9.90 0.62 19.09
N TRP A 51 8.67 0.94 19.51
CA TRP A 51 7.93 0.18 20.52
C TRP A 51 7.72 -1.27 20.09
N GLY A 52 7.36 -1.50 18.82
CA GLY A 52 7.20 -2.82 18.22
C GLY A 52 8.51 -3.58 17.97
N ARG A 53 9.67 -2.94 18.20
CA ARG A 53 11.02 -3.47 17.92
C ARG A 53 11.18 -4.01 16.49
N ARG A 54 10.53 -3.36 15.52
CA ARG A 54 10.63 -3.73 14.10
C ARG A 54 11.82 -3.01 13.46
N PRO A 55 12.74 -3.72 12.77
CA PRO A 55 13.82 -3.09 12.04
C PRO A 55 13.25 -2.42 10.78
N VAL A 56 13.51 -1.13 10.62
CA VAL A 56 13.03 -0.34 9.49
C VAL A 56 14.16 0.56 8.99
N PRO A 57 14.35 0.70 7.66
CA PRO A 57 15.36 1.61 7.13
C PRO A 57 15.07 3.06 7.52
N VAL A 58 16.13 3.85 7.72
CA VAL A 58 16.03 5.27 8.14
C VAL A 58 15.15 6.09 7.18
N ASN A 59 15.21 5.74 5.89
CA ASN A 59 14.48 6.40 4.80
C ASN A 59 13.14 5.73 4.48
N ALA A 60 12.57 4.93 5.40
CA ALA A 60 11.29 4.30 5.17
C ALA A 60 10.17 5.32 4.93
N THR A 61 9.35 5.04 3.91
CA THR A 61 8.17 5.80 3.57
C THR A 61 7.04 5.54 4.57
N ARG A 62 6.05 6.43 4.67
CA ARG A 62 4.88 6.22 5.55
C ARG A 62 4.15 4.91 5.24
N ASP A 63 4.10 4.52 3.97
CA ASP A 63 3.49 3.25 3.56
C ASP A 63 4.25 2.03 4.11
N GLN A 64 5.58 2.05 4.07
CA GLN A 64 6.38 0.97 4.66
C GLN A 64 6.21 0.91 6.18
N LEU A 65 6.21 2.07 6.84
CA LEU A 65 5.93 2.15 8.28
C LEU A 65 4.55 1.59 8.61
N ALA A 66 3.52 1.91 7.82
CA ALA A 66 2.17 1.42 8.03
C ALA A 66 2.08 -0.11 7.94
N ARG A 67 2.72 -0.74 6.95
CA ARG A 67 2.75 -2.21 6.80
C ARG A 67 3.43 -2.88 8.00
N GLU A 68 4.55 -2.32 8.45
CA GLU A 68 5.26 -2.82 9.63
C GLU A 68 4.45 -2.65 10.92
N ILE A 69 3.73 -1.53 11.07
CA ILE A 69 2.82 -1.30 12.20
C ILE A 69 1.68 -2.33 12.22
N VAL A 70 1.08 -2.61 11.07
CA VAL A 70 0.01 -3.64 10.96
C VAL A 70 0.52 -5.02 11.39
N ALA A 71 1.78 -5.32 11.08
CA ALA A 71 2.44 -6.57 11.44
C ALA A 71 2.79 -6.69 12.93
N ILE A 72 2.72 -5.63 13.73
CA ILE A 72 2.95 -5.73 15.18
C ILE A 72 1.77 -6.46 15.81
N GLN A 73 2.03 -7.47 16.64
CA GLN A 73 1.01 -8.24 17.38
C GLN A 73 1.14 -8.09 18.90
N SER A 74 2.09 -7.28 19.38
CA SER A 74 2.33 -7.06 20.81
C SER A 74 1.22 -6.22 21.43
N MET A 75 0.75 -6.61 22.61
CA MET A 75 -0.36 -5.95 23.33
C MET A 75 0.11 -5.27 24.62
N ARG A 76 1.41 -4.99 24.69
CA ARG A 76 2.05 -4.33 25.83
C ARG A 76 2.20 -2.85 25.53
N PHE A 77 1.17 -2.06 25.81
CA PHE A 77 1.17 -0.62 25.53
C PHE A 77 2.11 0.22 26.41
N ALA A 78 2.76 -0.40 27.40
CA ALA A 78 3.72 0.28 28.27
C ALA A 78 4.88 0.86 27.45
N GLY A 79 5.16 2.14 27.65
CA GLY A 79 6.24 2.87 26.97
C GLY A 79 5.91 3.35 25.56
N LEU A 80 4.68 3.18 25.07
CA LEU A 80 4.23 3.79 23.83
C LEU A 80 3.79 5.24 24.10
N SER A 81 4.21 6.18 23.26
CA SER A 81 3.78 7.58 23.36
C SER A 81 2.28 7.72 23.08
N HIS A 82 1.62 8.71 23.68
CA HIS A 82 0.20 9.00 23.41
C HIS A 82 -0.10 9.12 21.90
N ARG A 83 0.77 9.83 21.16
CA ARG A 83 0.67 9.98 19.71
C ARG A 83 0.80 8.64 18.98
N GLY A 84 1.70 7.77 19.45
CA GLY A 84 1.84 6.41 18.96
C GLY A 84 0.60 5.54 19.23
N LEU A 85 -0.04 5.70 20.38
CA LEU A 85 -1.31 5.02 20.70
C LEU A 85 -2.42 5.43 19.74
N VAL A 86 -2.56 6.72 19.45
CA VAL A 86 -3.54 7.23 18.48
C VAL A 86 -3.25 6.66 17.08
N VAL A 87 -2.00 6.70 16.62
CA VAL A 87 -1.62 6.11 15.32
C VAL A 87 -1.92 4.61 15.28
N LEU A 88 -1.59 3.87 16.33
CA LEU A 88 -1.87 2.44 16.40
C LEU A 88 -3.37 2.17 16.36
N ALA A 89 -4.18 2.94 17.10
CA ALA A 89 -5.64 2.83 17.09
C ALA A 89 -6.23 3.12 15.71
N LEU A 90 -5.81 4.20 15.06
CA LEU A 90 -6.19 4.52 13.68
C LEU A 90 -5.79 3.38 12.72
N MET A 91 -4.57 2.85 12.85
CA MET A 91 -4.10 1.69 12.09
C MET A 91 -4.80 0.37 12.46
N ARG A 92 -5.66 0.33 13.47
CA ARG A 92 -6.56 -0.81 13.74
C ARG A 92 -8.00 -0.55 13.29
N GLY A 93 -8.26 0.60 12.67
CA GLY A 93 -9.60 1.01 12.25
C GLY A 93 -10.46 1.50 13.40
N ILE A 94 -9.84 1.92 14.51
CA ILE A 94 -10.52 2.55 15.64
C ILE A 94 -10.50 4.05 15.39
N GLU A 95 -11.66 4.69 15.50
CA GLU A 95 -11.78 6.15 15.47
C GLU A 95 -11.19 6.72 16.75
N ALA A 96 -9.94 7.18 16.67
CA ALA A 96 -9.20 7.76 17.78
C ALA A 96 -8.93 9.25 17.51
N THR A 97 -9.22 10.10 18.48
CA THR A 97 -8.87 11.52 18.47
C THR A 97 -7.67 11.78 19.38
N ALA A 98 -6.93 12.86 19.12
CA ALA A 98 -5.77 13.25 19.90
C ALA A 98 -6.12 13.69 21.34
N ASP A 99 -7.40 13.93 21.62
CA ASP A 99 -7.86 14.36 22.96
C ASP A 99 -8.32 13.17 23.82
N MET A 100 -8.34 11.95 23.28
CA MET A 100 -8.76 10.76 24.03
C MET A 100 -7.72 10.40 25.11
N PRO A 101 -8.15 10.09 26.35
CA PRO A 101 -7.21 9.67 27.38
C PRO A 101 -6.59 8.30 27.05
N ASP A 102 -5.32 8.11 27.40
CA ASP A 102 -4.57 6.87 27.12
C ASP A 102 -5.29 5.61 27.62
N ALA A 103 -5.92 5.69 28.79
CA ALA A 103 -6.66 4.57 29.37
C ALA A 103 -7.83 4.12 28.48
N GLU A 104 -8.50 5.06 27.80
CA GLU A 104 -9.58 4.76 26.89
C GLU A 104 -9.07 4.15 25.57
N LEU A 105 -8.00 4.72 25.00
CA LEU A 105 -7.36 4.17 23.80
C LEU A 105 -6.89 2.72 24.02
N VAL A 106 -6.25 2.44 25.17
CA VAL A 106 -5.82 1.10 25.55
C VAL A 106 -7.01 0.15 25.71
N ARG A 107 -8.13 0.61 26.29
CA ARG A 107 -9.35 -0.19 26.42
C ARG A 107 -9.94 -0.54 25.06
N LEU A 108 -10.01 0.42 24.14
CA LEU A 108 -10.52 0.22 22.78
C LEU A 108 -9.63 -0.74 21.98
N LEU A 109 -8.30 -0.57 22.05
CA LEU A 109 -7.33 -1.46 21.41
C LEU A 109 -7.47 -2.90 21.90
N LYS A 110 -7.51 -3.13 23.22
CA LYS A 110 -7.72 -4.47 23.81
C LYS A 110 -9.05 -5.09 23.38
N LYS A 111 -10.11 -4.30 23.26
CA LYS A 111 -11.43 -4.77 22.80
C LYS A 111 -11.38 -5.26 21.35
N GLN A 112 -10.70 -4.51 20.47
CA GLN A 112 -10.58 -4.84 19.05
C GLN A 112 -9.77 -6.13 18.82
N GLU A 113 -8.75 -6.37 19.64
CA GLU A 113 -7.93 -7.59 19.54
C GLU A 113 -8.69 -8.86 19.83
N GLY A 114 -9.65 -8.82 20.77
CA GLY A 114 -10.50 -9.98 21.07
C GLY A 114 -11.22 -10.48 19.82
N LEU A 115 -11.51 -9.59 18.87
CA LEU A 115 -12.07 -9.92 17.57
C LEU A 115 -10.99 -10.44 16.61
N LEU A 116 -9.84 -9.74 16.50
CA LEU A 116 -8.74 -10.13 15.62
C LEU A 116 -8.14 -11.50 15.96
N ALA A 117 -7.95 -11.81 17.25
CA ALA A 117 -7.42 -13.09 17.71
C ALA A 117 -8.41 -14.24 17.43
N LYS A 118 -9.72 -14.00 17.45
CA LYS A 118 -10.72 -14.98 17.02
C LYS A 118 -10.63 -15.23 15.51
N ILE A 119 -10.42 -14.19 14.73
CA ILE A 119 -10.30 -14.27 13.27
C ILE A 119 -9.00 -14.97 12.86
N ALA A 120 -7.86 -14.61 13.47
CA ALA A 120 -6.57 -15.24 13.19
C ALA A 120 -6.60 -16.75 13.46
N ARG A 121 -7.31 -17.19 14.51
CA ARG A 121 -7.56 -18.62 14.78
C ARG A 121 -8.36 -19.29 13.66
N LYS A 122 -9.43 -18.65 13.18
CA LYS A 122 -10.22 -19.18 12.04
C LYS A 122 -9.40 -19.26 10.75
N ARG A 123 -8.57 -18.26 10.42
CA ARG A 123 -7.69 -18.31 9.24
C ARG A 123 -6.69 -19.45 9.31
N ARG A 124 -6.05 -19.67 10.46
CA ARG A 124 -5.12 -20.81 10.62
C ARG A 124 -5.82 -22.15 10.44
N ALA A 125 -7.04 -22.30 10.96
CA ALA A 125 -7.81 -23.52 10.78
C ALA A 125 -8.17 -23.77 9.29
N LEU A 126 -8.56 -22.71 8.56
CA LEU A 126 -8.90 -22.81 7.14
C LEU A 126 -7.67 -23.09 6.24
N LEU A 127 -6.54 -22.43 6.52
CA LEU A 127 -5.30 -22.71 5.79
C LEU A 127 -4.78 -24.11 6.12
N ALA A 128 -4.85 -24.52 7.38
CA ALA A 128 -4.50 -25.89 7.77
C ALA A 128 -5.41 -26.92 7.07
N SER A 129 -6.72 -26.65 6.94
CA SER A 129 -7.63 -27.56 6.24
C SER A 129 -7.40 -27.62 4.72
N LEU A 130 -7.02 -26.50 4.11
CA LEU A 130 -6.66 -26.47 2.68
C LEU A 130 -5.32 -27.17 2.42
N VAL A 131 -4.33 -26.94 3.28
CA VAL A 131 -3.02 -27.61 3.20
C VAL A 131 -3.16 -29.10 3.49
N SER A 132 -3.97 -29.51 4.47
CA SER A 132 -4.23 -30.92 4.74
C SER A 132 -4.99 -31.60 3.59
N GLY A 133 -5.87 -30.90 2.89
CA GLY A 133 -6.54 -31.42 1.70
C GLY A 133 -5.60 -31.56 0.49
N LEU A 134 -4.63 -30.65 0.34
CA LEU A 134 -3.67 -30.69 -0.77
C LEU A 134 -2.48 -31.64 -0.54
N ILE A 135 -2.11 -31.87 0.73
CA ILE A 135 -1.03 -32.79 1.13
C ILE A 135 -1.57 -34.20 1.46
N GLY A 136 -2.88 -34.34 1.68
CA GLY A 136 -3.49 -35.55 2.24
C GLY A 136 -4.03 -36.59 1.27
N GLU A 137 -3.58 -36.64 0.02
CA GLU A 137 -4.06 -37.68 -0.92
C GLU A 137 -2.97 -38.42 -1.73
N ASP A 138 -1.69 -38.10 -1.58
CA ASP A 138 -0.65 -38.91 -2.22
C ASP A 138 0.64 -39.05 -1.38
N ARG A 139 0.89 -40.31 -0.99
CA ARG A 139 2.18 -40.94 -0.69
C ARG A 139 2.79 -40.74 0.71
N SER A 140 2.48 -41.72 1.55
CA SER A 140 3.50 -42.52 2.23
C SER A 140 4.56 -43.02 1.22
N ALA A 141 5.58 -42.20 0.94
CA ALA A 141 6.80 -42.63 0.29
C ALA A 141 7.97 -42.43 1.26
N ASP A 142 8.60 -43.55 1.58
CA ASP A 142 9.83 -43.74 2.32
C ASP A 142 10.85 -42.59 2.16
N TYR A 143 11.12 -41.88 3.26
CA TYR A 143 12.33 -41.07 3.38
C TYR A 143 13.53 -42.00 3.62
N GLN A 144 14.07 -42.55 2.54
CA GLN A 144 15.35 -43.27 2.52
C GLN A 144 16.38 -42.46 1.73
N PHE A 145 16.90 -41.40 2.34
CA PHE A 145 17.98 -40.58 1.77
C PHE A 145 19.04 -40.28 2.82
N LEU A 146 19.70 -41.33 3.30
CA LEU A 146 21.04 -41.24 3.88
C LEU A 146 21.94 -42.22 3.12
N PRO A 147 23.03 -41.78 2.48
CA PRO A 147 23.99 -42.69 1.87
C PRO A 147 24.72 -43.49 2.96
N PRO A 148 25.06 -44.77 2.72
CA PRO A 148 25.79 -45.60 3.69
C PRO A 148 27.17 -45.00 3.94
N GLN A 149 27.49 -44.73 5.20
CA GLN A 149 28.83 -44.34 5.62
C GLN A 149 29.80 -45.50 5.37
N GLN A 150 30.80 -45.24 4.54
CA GLN A 150 31.88 -46.15 4.23
C GLN A 150 32.92 -46.07 5.37
N GLU A 151 33.10 -47.19 6.07
CA GLU A 151 34.12 -47.36 7.11
C GLU A 151 35.52 -47.19 6.50
N SER A 152 36.32 -46.25 7.01
CA SER A 152 37.76 -46.23 6.78
C SER A 152 38.52 -45.68 7.99
N HIS A 153 39.53 -46.44 8.39
CA HIS A 153 40.33 -46.29 9.61
C HIS A 153 41.33 -45.11 9.55
N SER A 154 41.48 -44.45 10.72
CA SER A 154 42.50 -43.50 11.25
C SER A 154 43.95 -43.59 10.69
N PRO A 155 44.79 -42.51 10.73
CA PRO A 155 45.10 -41.78 11.98
C PRO A 155 45.31 -40.24 11.94
N ALA A 156 44.87 -39.64 13.06
CA ALA A 156 45.41 -38.53 13.84
C ALA A 156 46.28 -37.42 13.16
N GLY A 157 45.75 -36.19 13.20
CA GLY A 157 46.55 -34.97 13.32
C GLY A 157 46.04 -33.78 12.50
N SER A 158 45.43 -32.79 13.16
CA SER A 158 45.27 -31.39 12.71
C SER A 158 44.23 -31.01 11.63
N ALA A 159 43.11 -31.73 11.49
CA ALA A 159 42.05 -31.37 10.53
C ALA A 159 40.78 -30.74 11.13
N ALA A 160 40.76 -30.40 12.43
CA ALA A 160 39.55 -29.91 13.09
C ALA A 160 39.24 -28.43 12.81
N SER A 161 40.23 -27.56 12.52
CA SER A 161 39.94 -26.13 12.32
C SER A 161 39.63 -25.77 10.87
N LEU A 162 40.29 -26.39 9.89
CA LEU A 162 40.06 -26.09 8.46
C LEU A 162 38.77 -26.74 7.93
N ARG A 163 38.33 -27.86 8.52
CA ARG A 163 37.07 -28.51 8.13
C ARG A 163 35.86 -27.75 8.68
N ASP A 164 35.89 -27.31 9.94
CA ASP A 164 34.85 -26.46 10.53
C ASP A 164 34.80 -25.06 9.85
N GLU A 165 35.95 -24.48 9.48
CA GLU A 165 36.00 -23.16 8.81
C GLU A 165 35.54 -23.24 7.34
N ILE A 166 35.67 -24.39 6.67
CA ILE A 166 35.13 -24.64 5.33
C ILE A 166 33.64 -25.07 5.37
N GLU A 167 33.17 -25.70 6.46
CA GLU A 167 31.75 -26.02 6.68
C GLU A 167 30.93 -24.77 7.05
N GLU A 168 31.53 -23.82 7.78
CA GLU A 168 30.86 -22.57 8.19
C GLU A 168 30.91 -21.47 7.11
N ALA A 169 31.92 -21.47 6.22
CA ALA A 169 32.07 -20.46 5.16
C ALA A 169 31.77 -20.97 3.72
N GLY A 170 31.74 -22.28 3.47
CA GLY A 170 31.93 -22.84 2.13
C GLY A 170 30.75 -23.58 1.50
N LEU A 171 29.64 -22.87 1.21
CA LEU A 171 28.71 -23.13 0.08
C LEU A 171 27.52 -22.18 0.14
N ILE A 172 27.01 -21.89 1.34
CA ILE A 172 25.82 -21.04 1.54
C ILE A 172 26.18 -19.55 1.44
N GLY A 173 27.38 -19.14 1.87
CA GLY A 173 27.89 -17.76 1.73
C GLY A 173 28.08 -17.32 0.26
N GLY A 174 28.55 -18.23 -0.61
CA GLY A 174 28.71 -17.95 -2.04
C GLY A 174 27.37 -17.87 -2.80
N ILE A 175 26.40 -18.70 -2.42
CA ILE A 175 25.06 -18.70 -3.04
C ILE A 175 24.28 -17.47 -2.57
N THR A 176 24.32 -17.10 -1.30
CA THR A 176 23.64 -15.89 -0.79
C THR A 176 24.21 -14.59 -1.39
N GLY A 177 25.52 -14.52 -1.63
CA GLY A 177 26.12 -13.39 -2.34
C GLY A 177 25.65 -13.27 -3.80
N ARG A 178 25.53 -14.40 -4.51
CA ARG A 178 24.99 -14.42 -5.89
C ARG A 178 23.48 -14.20 -5.92
N LEU A 179 22.73 -14.76 -4.97
CA LEU A 179 21.28 -14.55 -4.83
C LEU A 179 20.96 -13.10 -4.51
N LYS A 180 21.76 -12.45 -3.65
CA LYS A 180 21.62 -11.03 -3.35
C LYS A 180 21.89 -10.19 -4.59
N ARG A 181 22.94 -10.52 -5.35
CA ARG A 181 23.27 -9.78 -6.58
C ARG A 181 22.23 -9.96 -7.69
N THR A 182 21.64 -11.15 -7.82
CA THR A 182 20.54 -11.39 -8.77
C THR A 182 19.23 -10.77 -8.29
N ALA A 183 18.97 -10.76 -6.98
CA ALA A 183 17.81 -10.08 -6.40
C ALA A 183 17.92 -8.55 -6.56
N ASP A 184 19.11 -7.97 -6.36
CA ASP A 184 19.37 -6.54 -6.57
C ASP A 184 19.22 -6.19 -8.06
N ALA A 185 19.74 -7.03 -8.97
CA ALA A 185 19.55 -6.84 -10.41
C ALA A 185 18.07 -6.94 -10.83
N TYR A 186 17.33 -7.88 -10.27
CA TYR A 186 15.89 -8.02 -10.51
C TYR A 186 15.09 -6.85 -9.91
N LEU A 187 15.48 -6.37 -8.73
CA LEU A 187 14.89 -5.18 -8.12
C LEU A 187 15.14 -3.94 -8.98
N HIS A 188 16.37 -3.72 -9.45
CA HIS A 188 16.68 -2.63 -10.37
C HIS A 188 15.87 -2.74 -11.66
N GLN A 189 15.81 -3.93 -12.27
CA GLN A 189 14.99 -4.15 -13.46
C GLN A 189 13.50 -3.85 -13.21
N LYS A 190 12.99 -4.18 -12.03
CA LYS A 190 11.59 -3.88 -11.65
C LYS A 190 11.38 -2.41 -11.34
N MET A 191 12.37 -1.73 -10.76
CA MET A 191 12.34 -0.29 -10.56
C MET A 191 12.32 0.44 -11.91
N ASP A 192 13.18 0.06 -12.85
CA ASP A 192 13.22 0.63 -14.20
C ASP A 192 11.91 0.38 -14.97
N GLU A 193 11.32 -0.82 -14.82
CA GLU A 193 10.03 -1.14 -15.42
C GLU A 193 8.90 -0.29 -14.81
N ILE A 194 8.94 -0.06 -13.50
CA ILE A 194 7.98 0.78 -12.79
C ILE A 194 8.15 2.25 -13.21
N GLU A 195 9.37 2.77 -13.29
CA GLU A 195 9.69 4.11 -13.78
C GLU A 195 9.17 4.30 -15.20
N ALA A 196 9.47 3.38 -16.12
CA ALA A 196 8.97 3.43 -17.49
C ALA A 196 7.43 3.34 -17.60
N ARG A 197 6.76 2.75 -16.59
CA ARG A 197 5.29 2.73 -16.51
C ARG A 197 4.72 4.02 -15.93
N ILE A 198 5.44 4.63 -14.99
CA ILE A 198 5.08 5.92 -14.39
C ILE A 198 5.21 7.02 -15.44
N ASP A 199 6.33 7.07 -16.17
CA ASP A 199 6.55 8.06 -17.24
C ASP A 199 5.46 8.00 -18.30
N ARG A 200 5.13 6.79 -18.78
CA ARG A 200 4.01 6.60 -19.72
C ARG A 200 2.66 7.08 -19.19
N LYS A 201 2.41 6.92 -17.89
CA LYS A 201 1.18 7.42 -17.26
C LYS A 201 1.20 8.93 -17.07
N LEU A 202 2.36 9.51 -16.78
CA LEU A 202 2.51 10.96 -16.71
C LEU A 202 2.25 11.60 -18.08
N ASP A 203 2.83 11.05 -19.15
CA ASP A 203 2.57 11.50 -20.52
C ASP A 203 1.08 11.39 -20.91
N GLU A 204 0.42 10.30 -20.50
CA GLU A 204 -1.02 10.14 -20.77
C GLU A 204 -1.86 11.17 -20.01
N ILE A 205 -1.51 11.47 -18.75
CA ILE A 205 -2.19 12.50 -17.94
C ILE A 205 -1.97 13.87 -18.56
N ASP A 206 -0.74 14.22 -18.94
CA ASP A 206 -0.42 15.51 -19.54
C ASP A 206 -1.15 15.69 -20.88
N ARG A 207 -1.25 14.64 -21.69
CA ARG A 207 -2.04 14.66 -22.92
C ARG A 207 -3.52 14.90 -22.63
N ARG A 208 -4.10 14.18 -21.66
CA ARG A 208 -5.51 14.37 -21.27
C ARG A 208 -5.76 15.76 -20.71
N LEU A 209 -4.85 16.30 -19.90
CA LEU A 209 -4.95 17.67 -19.37
C LEU A 209 -4.87 18.71 -20.47
N ALA A 210 -3.99 18.53 -21.46
CA ALA A 210 -3.93 19.40 -22.64
C ALA A 210 -5.23 19.36 -23.43
N GLU A 211 -5.77 18.18 -23.72
CA GLU A 211 -7.07 18.03 -24.41
C GLU A 211 -8.22 18.68 -23.64
N TRP A 212 -8.24 18.55 -22.31
CA TRP A 212 -9.24 19.19 -21.45
C TRP A 212 -9.11 20.71 -21.45
N ARG A 213 -7.89 21.23 -21.34
CA ARG A 213 -7.61 22.66 -21.42
C ARG A 213 -8.07 23.24 -22.76
N ASP A 214 -7.76 22.56 -23.86
CA ASP A 214 -8.12 23.03 -25.20
C ASP A 214 -9.64 23.03 -25.40
N LYS A 215 -10.34 22.02 -24.87
CA LYS A 215 -11.82 21.98 -24.86
C LYS A 215 -12.43 23.10 -24.03
N GLU A 216 -11.85 23.37 -22.86
CA GLU A 216 -12.35 24.44 -21.98
C GLU A 216 -12.10 25.83 -22.60
N VAL A 217 -10.91 26.06 -23.15
CA VAL A 217 -10.57 27.30 -23.86
C VAL A 217 -11.51 27.50 -25.06
N ALA A 218 -11.76 26.46 -25.86
CA ALA A 218 -12.69 26.53 -26.98
C ALA A 218 -14.12 26.87 -26.52
N ASN A 219 -14.58 26.30 -25.41
CA ASN A 219 -15.91 26.59 -24.88
C ASN A 219 -16.02 28.02 -24.34
N ARG A 220 -15.01 28.50 -23.61
CA ARG A 220 -14.95 29.89 -23.11
C ARG A 220 -14.96 30.90 -24.26
N ILE A 221 -14.20 30.65 -25.33
CA ILE A 221 -14.19 31.49 -26.53
C ILE A 221 -15.57 31.49 -27.20
N ARG A 222 -16.25 30.34 -27.26
CA ARG A 222 -17.60 30.25 -27.84
C ARG A 222 -18.61 31.09 -27.06
N ILE A 223 -18.57 31.05 -25.74
CA ILE A 223 -19.45 31.86 -24.87
C ILE A 223 -19.18 33.36 -25.09
N LEU A 224 -17.91 33.79 -25.08
CA LEU A 224 -17.54 35.18 -25.36
C LEU A 224 -17.99 35.66 -26.74
N LYS A 225 -17.90 34.79 -27.76
CA LYS A 225 -18.37 35.12 -29.10
C LYS A 225 -19.89 35.33 -29.12
N ILE A 226 -20.65 34.49 -28.42
CA ILE A 226 -22.12 34.61 -28.34
C ILE A 226 -22.52 35.91 -27.64
N THR A 227 -21.89 36.24 -26.51
CA THR A 227 -22.20 37.48 -25.78
C THR A 227 -21.83 38.73 -26.58
N LEU A 228 -20.73 38.69 -27.33
CA LEU A 228 -20.36 39.76 -28.26
C LEU A 228 -21.39 39.95 -29.38
N TRP A 229 -21.85 38.87 -30.01
CA TRP A 229 -22.89 38.99 -31.04
C TRP A 229 -24.21 39.50 -30.47
N ALA A 230 -24.57 39.08 -29.25
CA ALA A 230 -25.76 39.58 -28.57
C ALA A 230 -25.68 41.09 -28.33
N SER A 231 -24.54 41.63 -27.88
CA SER A 231 -24.40 43.08 -27.66
C SER A 231 -24.45 43.89 -28.96
N VAL A 232 -23.89 43.36 -30.05
CA VAL A 232 -24.00 43.96 -31.40
C VAL A 232 -25.45 44.00 -31.88
N ILE A 233 -26.19 42.90 -31.74
CA ILE A 233 -27.60 42.82 -32.14
C ILE A 233 -28.45 43.81 -31.33
N VAL A 234 -28.27 43.87 -30.01
CA VAL A 234 -28.99 44.81 -29.14
C VAL A 234 -28.73 46.26 -29.56
N SER A 235 -27.47 46.60 -29.88
CA SER A 235 -27.10 47.93 -30.33
C SER A 235 -27.73 48.28 -31.69
N LEU A 236 -27.78 47.34 -32.63
CA LEU A 236 -28.45 47.51 -33.92
C LEU A 236 -29.96 47.69 -33.78
N ILE A 237 -30.61 46.90 -32.91
CA ILE A 237 -32.05 47.03 -32.64
C ILE A 237 -32.36 48.39 -32.00
N ALA A 238 -31.53 48.84 -31.05
CA ALA A 238 -31.68 50.16 -30.43
C ALA A 238 -31.57 51.28 -31.47
N LEU A 239 -30.57 51.20 -32.37
CA LEU A 239 -30.39 52.18 -33.45
C LEU A 239 -31.57 52.18 -34.43
N LEU A 240 -32.06 51.00 -34.80
CA LEU A 240 -33.24 50.85 -35.67
C LEU A 240 -34.51 51.42 -35.02
N TYR A 241 -34.71 51.15 -33.72
CA TYR A 241 -35.82 51.71 -32.95
C TYR A 241 -35.76 53.25 -32.91
N THR A 242 -34.58 53.83 -32.66
CA THR A 242 -34.38 55.28 -32.70
C THR A 242 -34.68 55.84 -34.09
N TYR A 243 -34.24 55.17 -35.16
CA TYR A 243 -34.52 55.58 -36.53
C TYR A 243 -36.02 55.59 -36.85
N ILE A 244 -36.74 54.50 -36.52
CA ILE A 244 -38.19 54.40 -36.72
C ILE A 244 -38.91 55.48 -35.91
N LYS A 245 -38.54 55.67 -34.65
CA LYS A 245 -39.16 56.67 -33.78
C LYS A 245 -39.03 58.09 -34.34
N VAL A 246 -37.82 58.45 -34.80
CA VAL A 246 -37.56 59.78 -35.38
C VAL A 246 -38.32 60.00 -36.68
N HIS A 247 -38.41 59.00 -37.54
CA HIS A 247 -39.00 59.17 -38.88
C HIS A 247 -40.53 59.06 -38.91
N PHE A 248 -41.12 58.23 -38.04
CA PHE A 248 -42.57 57.99 -38.02
C PHE A 248 -43.33 58.82 -36.99
N PHE A 249 -42.66 59.35 -35.96
CA PHE A 249 -43.26 60.24 -34.97
C PHE A 249 -42.53 61.59 -34.91
N PRO A 250 -42.48 62.36 -36.03
CA PRO A 250 -42.02 63.74 -35.95
C PRO A 250 -43.02 64.50 -35.07
N SER A 251 -42.53 64.97 -33.93
CA SER A 251 -43.28 65.83 -33.00
C SER A 251 -43.26 67.27 -33.51
#